data_AF-S4MQC5-F1
#
_entry.id   AF-S4MQC5-F1
#
_cell.length_a   1.000
_cell.length_b   1.000
_cell.length_c   1.000
_cell.angle_alpha   90.00
_cell.angle_beta   90.00
_cell.angle_gamma   90.00
#
_symmetry.space_group_name_H-M   'P 1'
#
loop_
_entity.id
_entity.type
_entity.pdbx_description
1 polymer ?
#
loop_
_entity_poly.entity_id
_entity_poly.type
_entity_poly.pdbx_seq_one_letter_code
_entity_poly.pdbx_strand_id
1 'polypeptide(L)'
;MPCWGLAEAVERADEAAIDAAVSAAAALTPDEVTTVVLGCTHYELVAERIRAAVQRPGRPPLVLHGSAGAVAAQALRRLGRQPAPGATPHGSLTVLLSGREGPLPATALAYAEGRLLQAVTPAG
;
A
#
# COMPACT_ATOMS: atom_id res chain seq x y z
N MET A 1 2.53 9.38 14.49
CA MET A 1 2.55 10.73 13.88
C MET A 1 1.44 10.79 12.84
N PRO A 2 0.60 11.83 12.81
CA PRO A 2 -0.36 11.98 11.72
C PRO A 2 0.36 12.32 10.41
N CYS A 3 0.02 11.63 9.33
CA CYS A 3 0.47 11.96 7.97
C CYS A 3 -0.66 12.69 7.24
N TRP A 4 -0.89 13.95 7.61
CA TRP A 4 -1.93 14.79 7.02
C TRP A 4 -1.78 14.86 5.50
N GLY A 5 -2.88 14.66 4.77
CA GLY A 5 -2.91 14.76 3.31
C GLY A 5 -2.30 13.59 2.54
N LEU A 6 -1.53 12.68 3.17
CA LEU A 6 -0.85 11.60 2.44
C LEU A 6 -1.83 10.67 1.71
N ALA A 7 -2.93 10.27 2.36
CA ALA A 7 -3.93 9.41 1.73
C ALA A 7 -4.57 10.08 0.50
N GLU A 8 -4.84 11.38 0.60
CA GLU A 8 -5.44 12.17 -0.48
C GLU A 8 -4.48 12.36 -1.67
N ALA A 9 -3.19 12.56 -1.37
CA ALA A 9 -2.13 12.64 -2.36
C ALA A 9 -1.96 11.30 -3.10
N VAL A 10 -2.00 10.18 -2.37
CA VAL A 10 -1.97 8.83 -2.96
C VAL A 10 -3.20 8.57 -3.83
N GLU A 11 -4.40 8.96 -3.39
CA GLU A 11 -5.63 8.79 -4.18
C GLU A 11 -5.55 9.50 -5.55
N ARG A 12 -4.90 10.66 -5.58
CA ARG A 12 -4.70 11.46 -6.80
C ARG A 12 -3.46 11.08 -7.60
N ALA A 13 -2.62 10.18 -7.10
CA ALA A 13 -1.28 9.91 -7.63
C ALA A 13 -0.43 11.20 -7.79
N ASP A 14 -0.56 12.14 -6.85
CA ASP A 14 0.19 13.38 -6.84
C ASP A 14 1.56 13.17 -6.18
N GLU A 15 2.58 12.93 -7.00
CA GLU A 15 3.92 12.59 -6.54
C GLU A 15 4.56 13.68 -5.67
N ALA A 16 4.36 14.95 -6.03
CA ALA A 16 4.92 16.07 -5.28
C ALA A 16 4.24 16.20 -3.90
N ALA A 17 2.91 16.03 -3.84
CA ALA A 17 2.19 16.05 -2.58
C ALA A 17 2.52 14.84 -1.70
N ILE A 18 2.76 13.66 -2.28
CA ILE A 18 3.23 12.48 -1.56
C ILE A 18 4.58 12.77 -0.91
N ASP A 19 5.55 13.27 -1.66
CA ASP A 19 6.89 13.56 -1.15
C ASP A 19 6.86 14.62 -0.04
N ALA A 20 6.05 15.68 -0.21
CA ALA A 20 5.87 16.71 0.80
C ALA A 20 5.27 16.15 2.10
N ALA A 21 4.21 15.33 2.00
CA ALA A 21 3.55 14.74 3.17
C ALA A 21 4.46 13.73 3.89
N VAL A 22 5.20 12.90 3.15
CA VAL A 22 6.17 11.94 3.70
C VAL A 22 7.31 12.67 4.40
N SER A 23 7.87 13.71 3.78
CA SER A 23 8.95 14.51 4.36
C SER A 23 8.52 15.19 5.66
N ALA A 24 7.33 15.80 5.67
CA ALA A 24 6.77 16.42 6.87
C ALA A 24 6.57 15.40 8.01
N ALA A 25 6.08 14.20 7.70
CA ALA A 25 5.92 13.14 8.70
C ALA A 25 7.27 12.62 9.22
N ALA A 26 8.26 12.47 8.33
CA ALA A 26 9.60 12.03 8.68
C ALA A 26 10.32 13.04 9.58
N ALA A 27 10.18 14.35 9.33
CA ALA A 27 10.76 15.42 10.15
C ALA A 27 10.23 15.42 11.59
N LEU A 28 9.03 14.87 11.81
CA LEU A 28 8.42 14.74 13.13
C LEU A 28 8.61 13.34 13.75
N THR A 29 9.28 12.43 13.06
CA THR A 29 9.55 11.07 13.55
C THR A 29 10.82 11.06 14.39
N PRO A 30 10.78 10.60 15.66
CA PRO A 30 11.97 10.54 16.51
C PRO A 30 13.07 9.64 15.93
N ASP A 31 14.32 10.00 16.15
CA ASP A 31 15.50 9.34 15.56
C ASP A 31 15.70 7.91 16.06
N GLU A 32 15.20 7.58 17.24
CA GLU A 32 15.26 6.26 17.85
C GLU A 32 14.22 5.27 17.30
N VAL A 33 13.30 5.72 16.44
CA VAL A 33 12.28 4.85 15.86
C VAL A 33 12.94 3.79 14.96
N THR A 34 12.76 2.53 15.35
CA THR A 34 13.24 1.36 14.60
C THR A 34 12.12 0.63 13.86
N THR A 35 10.85 0.95 14.18
CA THR A 35 9.67 0.29 13.64
C THR A 35 8.55 1.29 13.38
N VAL A 36 7.92 1.21 12.20
CA VAL A 36 6.78 2.05 11.81
C VAL A 36 5.62 1.17 11.38
N VAL A 37 4.43 1.45 11.90
CA VAL A 37 3.18 0.84 11.46
C VAL A 37 2.54 1.73 10.39
N LEU A 38 2.27 1.16 9.22
CA LEU A 38 1.55 1.81 8.12
C LEU A 38 0.05 1.69 8.39
N GLY A 39 -0.45 2.57 9.26
CA GLY A 39 -1.82 2.49 9.81
C GLY A 39 -2.96 2.88 8.86
N CYS A 40 -2.67 3.08 7.57
CA CYS A 40 -3.64 3.42 6.54
C CYS A 40 -3.33 2.60 5.28
N THR A 41 -4.36 2.10 4.61
CA THR A 41 -4.23 1.29 3.40
C THR A 41 -3.43 1.98 2.29
N HIS A 42 -3.54 3.31 2.18
CA HIS A 42 -2.80 4.11 1.20
C HIS A 42 -1.30 4.11 1.42
N TYR A 43 -0.84 4.00 2.67
CA TYR A 43 0.57 4.19 3.01
C TYR A 43 1.43 3.02 2.55
N GLU A 44 0.85 1.83 2.43
CA GLU A 44 1.54 0.65 1.90
C GLU A 44 1.95 0.83 0.43
N LEU A 45 1.20 1.60 -0.36
CA LEU A 45 1.51 1.90 -1.76
C LEU A 45 2.76 2.78 -1.93
N VAL A 46 3.21 3.43 -0.87
CA VAL A 46 4.37 4.34 -0.84
C VAL A 46 5.38 3.95 0.24
N ALA A 47 5.35 2.69 0.69
CA ALA A 47 6.16 2.18 1.80
C ALA A 47 7.66 2.44 1.63
N GLU A 48 8.18 2.30 0.40
CA GLU A 48 9.61 2.53 0.12
C GLU A 48 10.00 4.01 0.21
N ARG A 49 9.08 4.94 -0.13
CA ARG A 49 9.33 6.38 0.08
C ARG A 49 9.35 6.73 1.56
N ILE A 50 8.42 6.17 2.33
CA ILE A 50 8.38 6.32 3.79
C ILE A 50 9.67 5.76 4.41
N ARG A 51 10.11 4.58 3.98
CA ARG A 51 11.38 3.98 4.41
C ARG A 51 12.55 4.91 4.13
N ALA A 52 12.68 5.42 2.91
CA ALA A 52 13.78 6.29 2.51
C ALA A 52 13.82 7.58 3.34
N ALA A 53 12.66 8.16 3.68
CA ALA A 53 12.58 9.38 4.46
C ALA A 53 12.87 9.19 5.96
N VAL A 54 12.49 8.04 6.52
CA VAL A 54 12.62 7.76 7.96
C VAL A 54 13.93 7.04 8.31
N GLN A 55 14.47 6.23 7.40
CA GLN A 55 15.70 5.47 7.64
C GLN A 55 16.87 6.39 7.98
N ARG A 56 17.55 6.08 9.09
CA ARG A 56 18.77 6.79 9.49
C ARG A 56 20.02 6.05 9.00
N PRO A 57 21.03 6.77 8.46
CA PRO A 57 22.32 6.18 8.13
C PRO A 57 22.99 5.54 9.36
N GLY A 58 23.67 4.41 9.18
CA GLY A 58 24.39 3.72 10.26
C GLY A 58 23.50 3.04 11.31
N ARG A 59 22.18 3.01 11.12
CA ARG A 59 21.23 2.25 11.96
C ARG A 59 20.79 0.96 11.25
N PRO A 60 20.31 -0.06 12.00
CA PRO A 60 19.66 -1.21 11.40
C PRO A 60 18.51 -0.80 10.46
N PRO A 61 18.14 -1.67 9.50
CA PRO A 61 17.00 -1.42 8.62
C PRO A 61 15.71 -1.20 9.41
N LEU A 62 14.97 -0.13 9.06
CA LEU A 62 13.68 0.19 9.64
C LEU A 62 12.69 -0.96 9.38
N VAL A 63 11.94 -1.37 10.40
CA VAL A 63 10.87 -2.36 10.20
C VAL A 63 9.59 -1.63 9.82
N LEU A 64 8.96 -2.01 8.71
CA LEU A 64 7.64 -1.50 8.31
C LEU A 64 6.59 -2.59 8.48
N HIS A 65 5.54 -2.28 9.23
CA HIS A 65 4.38 -3.15 9.39
C HIS A 65 3.19 -2.60 8.61
N GLY A 66 2.91 -3.24 7.48
CA GLY A 66 1.69 -3.05 6.69
C GLY A 66 0.57 -4.02 7.10
N SER A 67 -0.65 -3.68 6.74
CA SER A 67 -1.85 -4.48 6.98
C SER A 67 -2.14 -5.49 5.88
N ALA A 68 -1.83 -5.18 4.61
CA ALA A 68 -2.29 -5.97 3.46
C ALA A 68 -1.82 -7.43 3.52
N GLY A 69 -0.52 -7.64 3.73
CA GLY A 69 0.05 -8.99 3.86
C GLY A 69 -0.50 -9.76 5.07
N ALA A 70 -0.67 -9.09 6.20
CA ALA A 70 -1.20 -9.70 7.41
C ALA A 70 -2.67 -10.14 7.24
N VAL A 71 -3.49 -9.29 6.60
CA VAL A 71 -4.89 -9.57 6.28
C VAL A 71 -5.00 -10.71 5.26
N ALA A 72 -4.20 -10.70 4.20
CA ALA A 72 -4.19 -11.78 3.19
C ALA A 72 -3.82 -13.13 3.83
N ALA A 73 -2.78 -13.16 4.66
CA ALA A 73 -2.37 -14.37 5.37
C ALA A 73 -3.47 -14.87 6.33
N GLN A 74 -4.15 -13.96 7.03
CA GLN A 74 -5.25 -14.34 7.92
C GLN A 74 -6.48 -14.87 7.17
N ALA A 75 -6.80 -14.29 6.02
CA ALA A 75 -7.89 -14.77 5.16
C ALA A 75 -7.61 -16.20 4.69
N LEU A 76 -6.40 -16.49 4.20
CA LEU A 76 -6.00 -17.83 3.78
C LEU A 76 -6.07 -18.84 4.92
N ARG A 77 -5.56 -18.49 6.11
CA ARG A 77 -5.66 -19.35 7.31
C ARG A 77 -7.11 -19.71 7.64
N ARG A 78 -8.02 -18.74 7.61
CA ARG A 78 -9.44 -18.97 7.88
C ARG A 78 -10.12 -19.86 6.84
N LEU A 79 -9.63 -19.82 5.60
CA LEU A 79 -10.09 -20.68 4.52
C LEU A 79 -9.42 -22.08 4.52
N GLY A 80 -8.52 -22.37 5.45
CA GLY A 80 -7.72 -23.59 5.44
C GLY A 80 -6.80 -23.71 4.23
N ARG A 81 -6.41 -22.59 3.61
CA ARG A 81 -5.57 -22.53 2.42
C ARG A 81 -4.16 -22.04 2.74
N GLN A 82 -3.19 -22.49 1.95
CA GLN A 82 -1.83 -21.98 1.95
C GLN A 82 -1.63 -20.95 0.83
N PRO A 83 -0.74 -19.96 0.99
CA PRO A 83 -0.36 -19.07 -0.10
C PRO A 83 0.24 -19.87 -1.28
N ALA A 84 -0.18 -19.55 -2.50
CA ALA A 84 0.35 -20.15 -3.72
C ALA A 84 0.76 -19.05 -4.71
N PRO A 85 1.84 -18.30 -4.45
CA PRO A 85 2.23 -17.13 -5.25
C PRO A 85 2.61 -17.47 -6.69
N GLY A 86 2.99 -18.72 -6.98
CA GLY A 86 3.29 -19.19 -8.34
C GLY A 86 2.08 -19.80 -9.07
N ALA A 87 0.89 -19.78 -8.48
CA ALA A 87 -0.30 -20.30 -9.15
C ALA A 87 -0.70 -19.38 -10.30
N THR A 88 -1.16 -19.97 -11.41
CA THR A 88 -1.76 -19.21 -12.50
C THR A 88 -2.97 -18.42 -11.97
N PRO A 89 -3.05 -17.09 -12.21
CA PRO A 89 -4.21 -16.30 -11.83
C PRO A 89 -5.47 -16.92 -12.43
N HIS A 90 -6.50 -17.10 -11.60
CA HIS A 90 -7.79 -17.64 -12.03
C HIS A 90 -8.93 -16.71 -11.59
N GLY A 91 -10.00 -16.67 -12.36
CA GLY A 91 -11.18 -15.86 -12.05
C GLY A 91 -11.16 -14.48 -12.71
N SER A 92 -12.15 -13.67 -12.35
CA SER A 92 -12.33 -12.32 -12.88
C SER A 92 -12.34 -11.27 -11.77
N LEU A 93 -12.08 -10.01 -12.13
CA LEU A 93 -12.10 -8.86 -11.24
C LEU A 93 -13.37 -8.02 -11.46
N THR A 94 -14.24 -7.96 -10.45
CA THR A 94 -15.33 -6.97 -10.39
C THR A 94 -14.92 -5.85 -9.43
N VAL A 95 -14.95 -4.59 -9.88
CA VAL A 95 -14.72 -3.43 -9.01
C VAL A 95 -16.05 -2.77 -8.71
N LEU A 96 -16.37 -2.62 -7.42
CA LEU A 96 -17.58 -1.95 -6.95
C LEU A 96 -17.20 -0.60 -6.31
N LEU A 97 -17.61 0.49 -6.93
CA LEU A 97 -17.46 1.86 -6.43
C LEU A 97 -18.79 2.31 -5.83
N SER A 98 -18.83 2.49 -4.50
CA SER A 98 -20.07 2.82 -3.76
C SER A 98 -21.23 1.86 -4.05
N GLY A 99 -20.91 0.56 -4.19
CA GLY A 99 -21.89 -0.51 -4.44
C GLY A 99 -22.32 -0.67 -5.90
N ARG A 100 -21.74 0.09 -6.83
CA ARG A 100 -22.03 -0.02 -8.28
C ARG A 100 -20.79 -0.49 -9.01
N GLU A 101 -20.97 -1.34 -10.02
CA GLU A 101 -19.87 -1.72 -10.90
C GLU A 101 -19.27 -0.49 -11.59
N GLY A 102 -17.95 -0.46 -11.63
CA GLY A 102 -17.17 0.60 -12.26
C GLY A 102 -15.79 0.09 -12.66
N PRO A 103 -15.03 0.88 -13.43
CA PRO A 103 -13.67 0.52 -13.78
C PRO A 103 -12.74 0.62 -12.56
N LEU A 104 -11.62 -0.09 -12.61
CA LEU A 104 -10.48 0.22 -11.73
C LEU A 104 -10.05 1.68 -12.00
N PRO A 105 -9.95 2.55 -10.97
CA PRO A 105 -9.53 3.93 -11.17
C PRO A 105 -8.17 4.00 -11.86
N ALA A 106 -8.04 4.87 -12.87
CA ALA A 106 -6.80 4.97 -13.65
C ALA A 106 -5.58 5.35 -12.78
N THR A 107 -5.80 6.13 -11.71
CA THR A 107 -4.75 6.51 -10.74
C THR A 107 -4.15 5.30 -10.00
N ALA A 108 -4.92 4.22 -9.82
CA ALA A 108 -4.39 2.99 -9.20
C ALA A 108 -3.23 2.39 -10.01
N LEU A 109 -3.18 2.63 -11.32
CA LEU A 109 -2.13 2.12 -12.21
C LEU A 109 -0.78 2.82 -12.02
N ALA A 110 -0.74 3.95 -11.29
CA ALA A 110 0.51 4.55 -10.84
C ALA A 110 1.27 3.62 -9.90
N TYR A 111 0.55 2.76 -9.16
CA TYR A 111 1.10 1.84 -8.17
C TYR A 111 1.30 0.44 -8.74
N ALA A 112 2.30 -0.28 -8.22
CA ALA A 112 2.62 -1.63 -8.68
C ALA A 112 1.44 -2.59 -8.44
N GLU A 113 0.79 -2.43 -7.29
CA GLU A 113 -0.37 -3.18 -6.85
C GLU A 113 -1.55 -3.03 -7.81
N GLY A 114 -1.83 -1.80 -8.27
CA GLY A 114 -2.90 -1.56 -9.25
C GLY A 114 -2.57 -2.15 -10.63
N ARG A 115 -1.30 -2.15 -11.04
CA ARG A 115 -0.88 -2.82 -12.29
C ARG A 115 -1.02 -4.34 -12.22
N LEU A 116 -0.80 -4.95 -11.05
CA LEU A 116 -1.03 -6.39 -10.87
C LEU A 116 -2.49 -6.78 -11.14
N LEU A 117 -3.43 -5.89 -10.82
CA LEU A 117 -4.86 -6.14 -11.07
C LEU A 117 -5.22 -6.14 -12.57
N GLN A 118 -4.43 -5.52 -13.44
CA GLN A 118 -4.65 -5.58 -14.89
C GLN A 118 -4.37 -6.95 -15.50
N ALA A 119 -3.60 -7.81 -14.82
CA ALA A 119 -3.33 -9.17 -15.26
C ALA A 119 -4.53 -10.12 -15.05
N VAL A 120 -5.57 -9.67 -14.34
CA VAL A 120 -6.81 -10.42 -14.10
C VAL A 120 -7.86 -9.97 -15.10
N THR A 121 -8.60 -10.92 -15.70
CA THR A 121 -9.69 -10.61 -16.62
C THR A 121 -10.79 -9.83 -15.90
N PRO A 122 -11.25 -8.66 -16.40
CA PRO A 122 -12.42 -8.00 -15.83
C PRO A 122 -13.64 -8.93 -15.83
N ALA A 123 -14.46 -8.88 -14.77
CA ALA A 123 -15.78 -9.49 -14.82
C ALA A 123 -16.64 -8.66 -15.79
N GLY A 124 -17.24 -9.33 -16.78
CA GLY A 124 -18.13 -8.72 -17.76
C GLY A 124 -19.53 -8.49 -17.25
#